data_AF-A0A932BKU6-F1
#
_entry.id   AF-A0A932BKU6-F1
#
_cell.length_a   1.000
_cell.length_b   1.000
_cell.length_c   1.000
_cell.angle_alpha   90.00
_cell.angle_beta   90.00
_cell.angle_gamma   90.00
#
_symmetry.space_group_name_H-M   'P 1'
#
loop_
_entity.id
_entity.type
_entity.pdbx_description
1 polymer ?
#
loop_
_entity_poly.entity_id
_entity_poly.type
_entity_poly.pdbx_seq_one_letter_code
_entity_poly.pdbx_strand_id
1 'polypeptide(L)'
;MQRVSRTRMAGYALVAYGLAGAMVTIALISLGTATFRQLSSLRGTLDQQRSSLSDSLRVVSRTIATTASATSDVQASLDGARRSAESASALATNTAYTFRGLAQASGVQVFGLAPFAAIGPQLEANATQMDDLSTALAATGTALRANQGDAGRVGQNLQALRTQVDTVAATIDRLPAAAFTGDQGPLETLFYGMCILFAMQSIFSLLAGAALVREQESLKALAELVALHREGTKPGVLDGRSISASSPAAPAPGSTSSVRVERLN
;
A
#
# COMPACT_ATOMS: atom_id res chain seq x y z
N MET A 1 52.82 -30.39 36.30
CA MET A 1 51.57 -29.72 36.76
C MET A 1 50.89 -28.83 35.70
N GLN A 2 51.56 -28.32 34.65
CA GLN A 2 50.92 -27.42 33.64
C GLN A 2 49.84 -28.04 32.72
N ARG A 3 49.69 -29.36 32.63
CA ARG A 3 48.71 -30.00 31.73
C ARG A 3 47.28 -30.02 32.27
N VAL A 4 47.11 -30.03 33.60
CA VAL A 4 45.79 -30.16 34.26
C VAL A 4 45.02 -28.83 34.29
N SER A 5 45.71 -27.69 34.25
CA SER A 5 45.07 -26.37 34.17
C SER A 5 44.52 -26.06 32.78
N ARG A 6 45.19 -26.54 31.72
CA ARG A 6 44.79 -26.28 30.33
C ARG A 6 43.46 -26.94 29.95
N THR A 7 43.17 -28.14 30.44
CA THR A 7 41.92 -28.86 30.12
C THR A 7 40.70 -28.27 30.83
N ARG A 8 40.85 -27.73 32.04
CA ARG A 8 39.77 -27.00 32.74
C ARG A 8 39.44 -25.69 32.03
N MET A 9 40.48 -24.96 31.60
CA MET A 9 40.32 -23.69 30.89
C MET A 9 39.64 -23.89 29.52
N ALA A 10 39.93 -25.00 28.82
CA ALA A 10 39.26 -25.35 27.57
C ALA A 10 37.75 -25.64 27.76
N GLY A 11 37.36 -26.33 28.84
CA GLY A 11 35.95 -26.58 29.14
C GLY A 11 35.15 -25.30 29.40
N TYR A 12 35.69 -24.39 30.24
CA TYR A 12 35.06 -23.08 30.47
C TYR A 12 35.00 -22.21 29.21
N ALA A 13 36.05 -22.24 28.38
CA ALA A 13 36.04 -21.53 27.10
C ALA A 13 34.95 -22.04 26.15
N LEU A 14 34.71 -23.37 26.11
CA LEU A 14 33.67 -23.96 25.27
C LEU A 14 32.26 -23.60 25.75
N VAL A 15 32.03 -23.60 27.06
CA VAL A 15 30.75 -23.20 27.67
C VAL A 15 30.50 -21.71 27.43
N ALA A 16 31.49 -20.86 27.65
CA ALA A 16 31.38 -19.42 27.39
C ALA A 16 31.10 -19.13 25.90
N TYR A 17 31.74 -19.86 24.99
CA TYR A 17 31.50 -19.76 23.55
C TYR A 17 30.07 -20.15 23.17
N GLY A 18 29.55 -21.27 23.70
CA GLY A 18 28.17 -21.69 23.47
C GLY A 18 27.14 -20.71 24.06
N LEU A 19 27.44 -20.07 25.18
CA LEU A 19 26.57 -19.06 25.79
C LEU A 19 26.56 -17.77 24.98
N ALA A 20 27.73 -17.34 24.47
CA ALA A 20 27.84 -16.22 23.55
C ALA A 20 27.10 -16.47 22.23
N GLY A 21 27.23 -17.68 21.65
CA GLY A 21 26.49 -18.09 20.46
C GLY A 21 24.98 -18.07 20.65
N ALA A 22 24.50 -18.56 21.80
CA ALA A 22 23.08 -18.52 22.15
C ALA A 22 22.57 -17.07 22.26
N MET A 23 23.31 -16.19 22.92
CA MET A 23 22.96 -14.76 23.04
C MET A 23 22.89 -14.07 21.68
N VAL A 24 23.86 -14.33 20.79
CA VAL A 24 23.85 -13.80 19.42
C VAL A 24 22.66 -14.31 18.62
N THR A 25 22.30 -15.59 18.77
CA THR A 25 21.15 -16.18 18.07
C THR A 25 19.84 -15.55 18.53
N ILE A 26 19.66 -15.37 19.84
CA ILE A 26 18.49 -14.69 20.41
C ILE A 26 18.40 -13.23 19.91
N ALA A 27 19.52 -12.52 19.87
CA ALA A 27 19.57 -11.15 19.34
C ALA A 27 19.20 -11.10 17.85
N LEU A 28 19.71 -12.01 17.03
CA LEU A 28 19.39 -12.11 15.59
C LEU A 28 17.91 -12.42 15.36
N ILE A 29 17.33 -13.36 16.10
CA ILE A 29 15.90 -13.69 16.00
C ILE A 29 15.03 -12.48 16.40
N SER A 30 15.41 -11.79 17.48
CA SER A 30 14.68 -10.61 17.97
C SER A 30 14.71 -9.48 16.94
N LEU A 31 15.88 -9.23 16.34
CA LEU A 31 16.05 -8.22 15.29
C LEU A 31 15.29 -8.61 14.01
N GLY A 32 15.43 -9.87 13.58
CA GLY A 32 14.76 -10.39 12.38
C GLY A 32 13.24 -10.28 12.48
N THR A 33 12.66 -10.75 13.59
CA THR A 33 11.20 -10.67 13.81
C THR A 33 10.67 -9.24 13.84
N ALA A 34 11.41 -8.29 14.44
CA ALA A 34 11.05 -6.89 14.42
C ALA A 34 11.06 -6.30 13.01
N THR A 35 12.10 -6.58 12.22
CA THR A 35 12.21 -6.14 10.82
C THR A 35 11.12 -6.74 9.94
N PHE A 36 10.84 -8.05 10.07
CA PHE A 36 9.78 -8.70 9.30
C PHE A 36 8.39 -8.14 9.63
N ARG A 37 8.10 -7.85 10.91
CA ARG A 37 6.85 -7.20 11.32
C ARG A 37 6.70 -5.81 10.70
N GLN A 38 7.74 -4.99 10.75
CA GLN A 38 7.72 -3.68 10.08
C GLN A 38 7.45 -3.85 8.59
N LEU A 39 8.16 -4.77 7.94
CA LEU A 39 7.99 -5.01 6.52
C LEU A 39 6.58 -5.50 6.15
N SER A 40 5.97 -6.36 6.97
CA SER A 40 4.57 -6.79 6.78
C SER A 40 3.57 -5.63 6.93
N SER A 41 3.83 -4.68 7.83
CA SER A 41 3.00 -3.50 8.01
C SER A 41 3.13 -2.54 6.82
N LEU A 42 4.36 -2.32 6.32
CA LEU A 42 4.59 -1.54 5.10
C LEU A 42 3.87 -2.18 3.90
N ARG A 43 3.91 -3.51 3.77
CA ARG A 43 3.18 -4.23 2.71
C ARG A 43 1.68 -4.00 2.78
N GLY A 44 1.08 -4.21 3.95
CA GLY A 44 -0.35 -3.96 4.14
C GLY A 44 -0.73 -2.52 3.77
N THR A 45 0.13 -1.56 4.09
CA THR A 45 -0.08 -0.15 3.74
C THR A 45 0.04 0.09 2.23
N LEU A 46 1.02 -0.52 1.57
CA LEU A 46 1.20 -0.41 0.11
C LEU A 46 0.05 -1.06 -0.66
N ASP A 47 -0.43 -2.22 -0.23
CA ASP A 47 -1.58 -2.90 -0.85
C ASP A 47 -2.85 -2.06 -0.68
N GLN A 48 -3.05 -1.46 0.50
CA GLN A 48 -4.17 -0.56 0.76
C GLN A 48 -4.07 0.73 -0.07
N GLN A 49 -2.88 1.32 -0.19
CA GLN A 49 -2.63 2.49 -1.03
C GLN A 49 -2.87 2.18 -2.52
N ARG A 50 -2.40 1.02 -3.00
CA ARG A 50 -2.61 0.56 -4.37
C ARG A 50 -4.09 0.35 -4.66
N SER A 51 -4.83 -0.29 -3.76
CA SER A 51 -6.28 -0.47 -3.90
C SER A 51 -7.00 0.88 -3.94
N SER A 52 -6.65 1.80 -3.04
CA SER A 52 -7.22 3.16 -3.00
C SER A 52 -6.91 3.97 -4.26
N LEU A 53 -5.70 3.84 -4.80
CA LEU A 53 -5.30 4.49 -6.05
C LEU A 53 -6.08 3.91 -7.25
N SER A 54 -6.21 2.58 -7.34
CA SER A 54 -7.00 1.92 -8.40
C SER A 54 -8.47 2.37 -8.35
N ASP A 55 -9.06 2.45 -7.16
CA ASP A 55 -10.43 2.93 -6.98
C ASP A 55 -10.58 4.42 -7.36
N SER A 56 -9.62 5.25 -6.97
CA SER A 56 -9.59 6.67 -7.35
C SER A 56 -9.49 6.85 -8.87
N LEU A 57 -8.66 6.07 -9.55
CA LEU A 57 -8.56 6.09 -11.02
C LEU A 57 -9.85 5.63 -11.69
N ARG A 58 -10.54 4.62 -11.14
CA ARG A 58 -11.86 4.19 -11.64
C ARG A 58 -12.93 5.25 -11.46
N VAL A 59 -12.89 6.02 -10.36
CA VAL A 59 -13.78 7.17 -10.16
C VAL A 59 -13.47 8.25 -11.20
N VAL A 60 -12.20 8.60 -11.42
CA VAL A 60 -11.80 9.57 -12.44
C VAL A 60 -12.24 9.13 -13.84
N SER A 61 -12.04 7.86 -14.20
CA SER A 61 -12.49 7.29 -15.48
C SER A 61 -14.01 7.42 -15.67
N ARG A 62 -14.80 7.12 -14.63
CA ARG A 62 -16.26 7.30 -14.64
C ARG A 62 -16.65 8.78 -14.78
N THR A 63 -15.99 9.68 -14.05
CA THR A 63 -16.24 11.13 -14.18
C THR A 63 -15.97 11.61 -15.61
N ILE A 64 -14.84 11.22 -16.20
CA ILE A 64 -14.51 11.56 -17.59
C ILE A 64 -15.56 10.99 -18.56
N ALA A 65 -16.02 9.76 -18.35
CA ALA A 65 -17.08 9.16 -19.16
C ALA A 65 -18.39 9.96 -19.07
N THR A 66 -18.81 10.36 -17.86
CA THR A 66 -19.98 11.20 -17.64
C THR A 66 -19.82 12.56 -18.31
N THR A 67 -18.65 13.20 -18.19
CA THR A 67 -18.37 14.48 -18.84
C THR A 67 -18.39 14.36 -20.37
N ALA A 68 -17.85 13.27 -20.92
CA ALA A 68 -17.91 12.99 -22.36
C ALA A 68 -19.36 12.82 -22.85
N SER A 69 -20.20 12.10 -22.09
CA SER A 69 -21.63 11.97 -22.38
C SER A 69 -22.35 13.31 -22.33
N ALA A 70 -22.14 14.11 -21.27
CA ALA A 70 -22.72 15.44 -21.15
C ALA A 70 -22.29 16.37 -22.30
N THR A 71 -21.05 16.22 -22.78
CA THR A 71 -20.56 16.97 -23.96
C THR A 71 -21.31 16.57 -25.22
N SER A 72 -21.61 15.27 -25.41
CA SER A 72 -22.44 14.79 -26.51
C SER A 72 -23.87 15.37 -26.46
N ASP A 73 -24.46 15.45 -25.27
CA ASP A 73 -25.80 16.04 -25.08
C ASP A 73 -25.80 17.54 -25.41
N VAL A 74 -24.73 18.25 -25.01
CA VAL A 74 -24.51 19.66 -25.39
C VAL A 74 -24.41 19.80 -26.91
N GLN A 75 -23.71 18.90 -27.61
CA GLN A 75 -23.65 18.94 -29.07
C GLN A 75 -25.02 18.76 -29.72
N ALA A 76 -25.86 17.85 -29.20
CA ALA A 76 -27.22 17.66 -29.67
C ALA A 76 -28.08 18.92 -29.44
N SER A 77 -27.93 19.57 -28.29
CA SER A 77 -28.60 20.83 -27.97
C SER A 77 -28.17 21.97 -28.89
N LEU A 78 -26.86 22.11 -29.16
CA LEU A 78 -26.32 23.09 -30.10
C LEU A 78 -26.82 22.87 -31.53
N ASP A 79 -26.94 21.62 -31.97
CA ASP A 79 -27.50 21.30 -33.28
C ASP A 79 -28.99 21.65 -33.38
N GLY A 80 -29.77 21.39 -32.31
CA GLY A 80 -31.15 21.84 -32.20
C GLY A 80 -31.28 23.37 -32.24
N ALA A 81 -30.45 24.09 -31.49
CA ALA A 81 -30.40 25.55 -31.50
C ALA A 81 -30.03 26.10 -32.89
N ARG A 82 -29.06 25.48 -33.58
CA ARG A 82 -28.66 25.86 -34.93
C ARG A 82 -29.80 25.70 -35.93
N ARG A 83 -30.50 24.56 -35.93
CA ARG A 83 -31.67 24.34 -36.81
C ARG A 83 -32.80 25.33 -36.53
N SER A 84 -33.01 25.68 -35.26
CA SER A 84 -33.99 26.69 -34.86
C SER A 84 -33.61 28.07 -35.41
N ALA A 85 -32.34 28.48 -35.28
CA ALA A 85 -31.84 29.73 -35.84
C ALA A 85 -31.93 29.78 -37.38
N GLU A 86 -31.61 28.67 -38.06
CA GLU A 86 -31.76 28.54 -39.52
C GLU A 86 -33.23 28.68 -39.94
N SER A 87 -34.16 28.06 -39.21
CA SER A 87 -35.60 28.17 -39.47
C SER A 87 -36.13 29.59 -39.23
N ALA A 88 -35.68 30.24 -38.16
CA ALA A 88 -36.04 31.62 -37.84
C ALA A 88 -35.47 32.62 -38.88
N SER A 89 -34.25 32.39 -39.36
CA SER A 89 -33.63 33.18 -40.44
C SER A 89 -34.44 33.05 -41.72
N ALA A 90 -34.81 31.83 -42.12
CA ALA A 90 -35.65 31.59 -43.30
C ALA A 90 -37.03 32.27 -43.17
N LEU A 91 -37.66 32.21 -41.98
CA LEU A 91 -38.91 32.89 -41.73
C LEU A 91 -38.77 34.42 -41.84
N ALA A 92 -37.74 35.01 -41.22
CA ALA A 92 -37.47 36.44 -41.30
C ALA A 92 -37.26 36.90 -42.75
N THR A 93 -36.49 36.16 -43.55
CA THR A 93 -36.31 36.43 -44.97
C THR A 93 -37.62 36.34 -45.77
N ASN A 94 -38.45 35.32 -45.51
CA ASN A 94 -39.77 35.22 -46.16
C ASN A 94 -40.70 36.38 -45.77
N THR A 95 -40.66 36.81 -44.51
CA THR A 95 -41.39 37.97 -44.02
C THR A 95 -40.89 39.26 -44.67
N ALA A 96 -39.57 39.42 -44.84
CA ALA A 96 -38.97 40.55 -45.55
C ALA A 96 -39.46 40.62 -47.01
N TYR A 97 -39.44 39.49 -47.73
CA TYR A 97 -39.98 39.41 -49.09
C TYR A 97 -41.48 39.76 -49.15
N THR A 98 -42.26 39.32 -48.17
CA THR A 98 -43.69 39.65 -48.08
C THR A 98 -43.89 41.16 -47.89
N PHE A 99 -43.13 41.79 -46.98
CA PHE A 99 -43.23 43.24 -46.77
C PHE A 99 -42.82 44.05 -48.00
N ARG A 100 -41.76 43.65 -48.72
CA ARG A 100 -41.39 44.29 -50.00
C ARG A 100 -42.46 44.12 -51.07
N GLY A 101 -43.04 42.92 -51.18
CA GLY A 101 -44.15 42.66 -52.10
C GLY A 101 -45.36 43.54 -51.79
N LEU A 102 -45.71 43.71 -50.52
CA LEU A 102 -46.77 44.62 -50.08
C LEU A 102 -46.41 46.08 -50.34
N ALA A 103 -45.16 46.50 -50.10
CA ALA A 103 -44.68 47.85 -50.40
C ALA A 103 -44.80 48.16 -51.90
N GLN A 104 -44.40 47.22 -52.76
CA GLN A 104 -44.51 47.37 -54.21
C GLN A 104 -45.98 47.42 -54.67
N ALA A 105 -46.85 46.57 -54.12
CA ALA A 105 -48.28 46.58 -54.43
C ALA A 105 -48.98 47.86 -53.94
N SER A 106 -48.51 48.45 -52.84
CA SER A 106 -49.05 49.72 -52.30
C SER A 106 -48.81 50.92 -53.22
N GLY A 107 -47.85 50.80 -54.14
CA GLY A 107 -47.54 51.82 -55.16
C GLY A 107 -48.49 51.83 -56.37
N VAL A 108 -49.43 50.88 -56.47
CA VAL A 108 -50.37 50.82 -57.61
C VAL A 108 -51.39 51.95 -57.51
N GLN A 109 -51.45 52.78 -58.55
CA GLN A 109 -52.43 53.87 -58.65
C GLN A 109 -53.75 53.37 -59.25
N VAL A 110 -54.86 53.77 -58.64
CA VAL A 110 -56.22 53.54 -59.16
C VAL A 110 -56.85 54.90 -59.41
N PHE A 111 -57.16 55.22 -60.68
CA PHE A 111 -57.65 56.53 -61.11
C PHE A 111 -56.75 57.73 -60.71
N GLY A 112 -55.43 57.53 -60.67
CA GLY A 112 -54.46 58.59 -60.34
C GLY A 112 -54.31 58.88 -58.83
N LEU A 113 -55.00 58.13 -57.98
CA LEU A 113 -54.88 58.24 -56.52
C LEU A 113 -54.13 57.00 -55.99
N ALA A 114 -53.14 57.22 -55.10
CA ALA A 114 -52.37 56.17 -54.44
C ALA A 114 -52.63 56.21 -52.91
N PRO A 115 -53.77 55.66 -52.44
CA PRO A 115 -54.19 55.82 -51.05
C PRO A 115 -53.22 55.20 -50.03
N PHE A 116 -52.38 54.25 -50.45
CA PHE A 116 -51.43 53.55 -49.58
C PHE A 116 -49.97 54.03 -49.73
N ALA A 117 -49.71 55.08 -50.53
CA ALA A 117 -48.35 55.55 -50.80
C ALA A 117 -47.57 55.93 -49.52
N ALA A 118 -48.25 56.38 -48.47
CA ALA A 118 -47.62 56.75 -47.20
C ALA A 118 -47.11 55.54 -46.38
N ILE A 119 -47.63 54.32 -46.62
CA ILE A 119 -47.30 53.11 -45.83
C ILE A 119 -46.10 52.38 -46.45
N GLY A 120 -45.86 52.52 -47.75
CA GLY A 120 -44.77 51.88 -48.48
C GLY A 120 -43.40 52.02 -47.81
N PRO A 121 -42.94 53.23 -47.41
CA PRO A 121 -41.66 53.41 -46.74
C PRO A 121 -41.53 52.64 -45.41
N GLN A 122 -42.62 52.52 -44.65
CA GLN A 122 -42.62 51.79 -43.39
C GLN A 122 -42.53 50.27 -43.61
N LEU A 123 -43.19 49.75 -44.65
CA LEU A 123 -43.07 48.35 -45.05
C LEU A 123 -41.64 48.01 -45.52
N GLU A 124 -40.99 48.90 -46.27
CA GLU A 124 -39.60 48.71 -46.71
C GLU A 124 -38.61 48.75 -45.53
N ALA A 125 -38.84 49.66 -44.56
CA ALA A 125 -38.06 49.69 -43.33
C ALA A 125 -38.20 48.39 -42.52
N ASN A 126 -39.43 47.86 -42.38
CA ASN A 126 -39.67 46.57 -41.72
C ASN A 126 -39.01 45.42 -42.48
N ALA A 127 -39.04 45.42 -43.82
CA ALA A 127 -38.36 44.43 -44.63
C ALA A 127 -36.84 44.44 -44.40
N THR A 128 -36.25 45.63 -44.31
CA THR A 128 -34.82 45.81 -44.02
C THR A 128 -34.47 45.26 -42.63
N GLN A 129 -35.27 45.57 -41.61
CA GLN A 129 -35.08 45.02 -40.26
C GLN A 129 -35.17 43.49 -40.22
N MET A 130 -36.06 42.89 -41.02
CA MET A 130 -36.18 41.43 -41.12
C MET A 130 -34.98 40.79 -41.83
N ASP A 131 -34.40 41.44 -42.84
CA ASP A 131 -33.17 40.99 -43.47
C ASP A 131 -31.96 41.10 -42.53
N ASP A 132 -31.85 42.19 -41.76
CA ASP A 132 -30.82 42.35 -40.72
C ASP A 132 -30.93 41.26 -39.66
N LEU A 133 -32.16 40.97 -39.20
CA LEU A 133 -32.43 39.87 -38.26
C LEU A 133 -32.05 38.52 -38.85
N SER A 134 -32.40 38.25 -40.10
CA SER A 134 -32.03 37.02 -40.80
C SER A 134 -30.51 36.86 -40.88
N THR A 135 -29.79 37.93 -41.20
CA THR A 135 -28.32 37.95 -41.24
C THR A 135 -27.70 37.66 -39.87
N ALA A 136 -28.24 38.26 -38.80
CA ALA A 136 -27.79 38.01 -37.44
C ALA A 136 -28.04 36.56 -36.98
N LEU A 137 -29.19 35.99 -37.36
CA LEU A 137 -29.52 34.59 -37.08
C LEU A 137 -28.62 33.62 -37.86
N ALA A 138 -28.29 33.93 -39.12
CA ALA A 138 -27.35 33.15 -39.91
C ALA A 138 -25.92 33.17 -39.32
N ALA A 139 -25.46 34.35 -38.86
CA ALA A 139 -24.20 34.48 -38.15
C ALA A 139 -24.20 33.67 -36.84
N THR A 140 -25.30 33.71 -36.09
CA THR A 140 -25.50 32.91 -34.87
C THR A 140 -25.44 31.41 -35.16
N GLY A 141 -26.10 30.94 -36.23
CA GLY A 141 -26.03 29.55 -36.67
C GLY A 141 -24.61 29.10 -37.02
N THR A 142 -23.81 29.99 -37.60
CA THR A 142 -22.39 29.72 -37.90
C THR A 142 -21.54 29.61 -36.64
N ALA A 143 -21.74 30.51 -35.66
CA ALA A 143 -21.07 30.42 -34.36
C ALA A 143 -21.43 29.14 -33.60
N LEU A 144 -22.70 28.74 -33.60
CA LEU A 144 -23.16 27.48 -32.99
C LEU A 144 -22.49 26.26 -33.63
N ARG A 145 -22.30 26.27 -34.96
CA ARG A 145 -21.59 25.21 -35.68
C ARG A 145 -20.12 25.12 -35.28
N ALA A 146 -19.44 26.25 -35.12
CA ALA A 146 -18.05 26.28 -34.64
C ALA A 146 -17.96 25.70 -33.21
N ASN A 147 -18.84 26.15 -32.31
CA ASN A 147 -18.92 25.65 -30.93
C ASN A 147 -19.22 24.14 -30.87
N GLN A 148 -20.06 23.62 -31.77
CA GLN A 148 -20.33 22.19 -31.87
C GLN A 148 -19.07 21.39 -32.25
N GLY A 149 -18.25 21.94 -33.15
CA GLY A 149 -16.95 21.37 -33.53
C GLY A 149 -15.94 21.38 -32.37
N ASP A 150 -15.87 22.48 -31.62
CA ASP A 150 -15.03 22.57 -30.42
C ASP A 150 -15.46 21.57 -29.34
N ALA A 151 -16.77 21.49 -29.05
CA ALA A 151 -17.33 20.51 -28.12
C ALA A 151 -17.01 19.07 -28.56
N GLY A 152 -17.03 18.80 -29.87
CA GLY A 152 -16.64 17.49 -30.42
C GLY A 152 -15.19 17.14 -30.15
N ARG A 153 -14.27 18.10 -30.33
CA ARG A 153 -12.85 17.93 -30.00
C ARG A 153 -12.65 17.68 -28.50
N VAL A 154 -13.36 18.39 -27.64
CA VAL A 154 -13.33 18.15 -26.18
C VAL A 154 -13.82 16.74 -25.85
N GLY A 155 -14.94 16.29 -26.44
CA GLY A 155 -15.45 14.94 -26.25
C GLY A 155 -14.44 13.85 -26.65
N GLN A 156 -13.78 14.01 -27.80
CA GLN A 156 -12.73 13.10 -28.26
C GLN A 156 -11.52 13.07 -27.31
N ASN A 157 -11.06 14.24 -26.86
CA ASN A 157 -9.95 14.34 -25.90
C ASN A 157 -10.28 13.68 -24.56
N LEU A 158 -11.51 13.82 -24.06
CA LEU A 158 -11.98 13.15 -22.86
C LEU A 158 -12.00 11.62 -23.04
N GLN A 159 -12.45 11.12 -24.19
CA GLN A 159 -12.40 9.68 -24.48
C GLN A 159 -10.96 9.14 -24.54
N ALA A 160 -10.03 9.89 -25.13
CA ALA A 160 -8.62 9.55 -25.15
C ALA A 160 -8.03 9.52 -23.73
N LEU A 161 -8.33 10.54 -22.91
CA LEU A 161 -7.88 10.62 -21.52
C LEU A 161 -8.43 9.46 -20.69
N ARG A 162 -9.71 9.11 -20.86
CA ARG A 162 -10.31 7.92 -20.23
C ARG A 162 -9.54 6.64 -20.58
N THR A 163 -9.23 6.44 -21.86
CA THR A 163 -8.48 5.26 -22.32
C THR A 163 -7.09 5.19 -21.69
N GLN A 164 -6.42 6.35 -21.54
CA GLN A 164 -5.13 6.42 -20.84
C GLN A 164 -5.27 6.10 -19.35
N VAL A 165 -6.27 6.65 -18.67
CA VAL A 165 -6.55 6.37 -17.25
C VAL A 165 -6.86 4.88 -17.03
N ASP A 166 -7.70 4.29 -17.90
CA ASP A 166 -8.04 2.87 -17.84
C ASP A 166 -6.80 1.99 -18.09
N THR A 167 -5.91 2.40 -18.99
CA THR A 167 -4.63 1.71 -19.25
C THR A 167 -3.70 1.78 -18.04
N VAL A 168 -3.60 2.94 -17.39
CA VAL A 168 -2.81 3.11 -16.15
C VAL A 168 -3.40 2.26 -15.02
N ALA A 169 -4.72 2.29 -14.84
CA ALA A 169 -5.40 1.45 -13.84
C ALA A 169 -5.16 -0.04 -14.11
N ALA A 170 -5.27 -0.49 -15.37
CA ALA A 170 -5.00 -1.87 -15.75
C ALA A 170 -3.52 -2.26 -15.57
N THR A 171 -2.59 -1.33 -15.81
CA THR A 171 -1.16 -1.55 -15.57
C THR A 171 -0.89 -1.71 -14.07
N ILE A 172 -1.48 -0.84 -13.24
CA ILE A 172 -1.44 -0.94 -11.79
C ILE A 172 -2.06 -2.24 -11.30
N ASP A 173 -3.19 -2.68 -11.85
CA ASP A 173 -3.84 -3.94 -11.46
C ASP A 173 -3.01 -5.18 -11.90
N ARG A 174 -2.30 -5.10 -13.03
CA ARG A 174 -1.45 -6.19 -13.55
C ARG A 174 -0.07 -6.30 -12.92
N LEU A 175 0.45 -5.24 -12.29
CA LEU A 175 1.71 -5.30 -11.55
C LEU A 175 1.59 -6.41 -10.50
N PRO A 176 2.33 -7.52 -10.59
CA PRO A 176 2.18 -8.57 -9.59
C PRO A 176 2.52 -7.95 -8.23
N ALA A 177 1.72 -8.21 -7.20
CA ALA A 177 2.06 -7.77 -5.84
C ALA A 177 3.52 -8.19 -5.50
N ALA A 178 3.89 -9.38 -5.99
CA ALA A 178 5.24 -9.96 -5.96
C ALA A 178 6.35 -9.14 -6.64
N ALA A 179 6.06 -8.18 -7.54
CA ALA A 179 7.10 -7.33 -8.13
C ALA A 179 7.70 -6.36 -7.10
N PHE A 180 6.90 -5.94 -6.11
CA PHE A 180 7.36 -5.09 -4.99
C PHE A 180 7.67 -5.91 -3.74
N THR A 181 7.05 -7.07 -3.63
CA THR A 181 7.33 -8.08 -2.60
C THR A 181 8.07 -9.23 -3.23
N GLY A 182 9.28 -8.97 -3.79
CA GLY A 182 10.12 -10.02 -4.37
C GLY A 182 10.12 -11.22 -3.43
N ASP A 183 9.65 -12.37 -3.92
CA ASP A 183 9.25 -13.55 -3.15
C ASP A 183 10.16 -13.73 -1.92
N GLN A 184 9.73 -13.20 -0.77
CA GLN A 184 10.54 -13.24 0.44
C GLN A 184 10.37 -14.55 1.17
N GLY A 185 9.44 -15.41 0.74
CA GLY A 185 9.31 -16.78 1.22
C GLY A 185 10.68 -17.48 1.26
N PRO A 186 11.45 -17.51 0.15
CA PRO A 186 12.78 -18.11 0.16
C PRO A 186 13.77 -17.42 1.10
N LEU A 187 13.74 -16.09 1.24
CA LEU A 187 14.70 -15.34 2.07
C LEU A 187 14.40 -15.46 3.57
N GLU A 188 13.12 -15.40 3.95
CA GLU A 188 12.63 -15.66 5.30
C GLU A 188 12.91 -17.12 5.70
N THR A 189 12.65 -18.07 4.81
CA THR A 189 12.98 -19.49 5.03
C THR A 189 14.49 -19.71 5.18
N LEU A 190 15.31 -19.05 4.35
CA LEU A 190 16.78 -19.09 4.47
C LEU A 190 17.26 -18.49 5.79
N PHE A 191 16.71 -17.35 6.21
CA PHE A 191 17.07 -16.69 7.45
C PHE A 191 16.75 -17.57 8.67
N TYR A 192 15.53 -18.09 8.77
CA TYR A 192 15.15 -19.00 9.86
C TYR A 192 15.93 -20.31 9.81
N GLY A 193 16.17 -20.86 8.62
CA GLY A 193 17.03 -22.02 8.43
C GLY A 193 18.45 -21.80 8.99
N MET A 194 19.04 -20.65 8.68
CA MET A 194 20.37 -20.27 9.19
C MET A 194 20.37 -20.09 10.71
N CYS A 195 19.34 -19.46 11.28
CA CYS A 195 19.21 -19.31 12.73
C CYS A 195 19.07 -20.67 13.45
N ILE A 196 18.30 -21.60 12.89
CA ILE A 196 18.14 -22.95 13.45
C ILE A 196 19.47 -23.71 13.44
N LEU A 197 20.21 -23.65 12.33
CA LEU A 197 21.53 -24.28 12.23
C LEU A 197 22.51 -23.70 13.25
N PHE A 198 22.52 -22.38 13.43
CA PHE A 198 23.33 -21.71 14.45
C PHE A 198 22.94 -22.13 15.87
N ALA A 199 21.65 -22.18 16.17
CA ALA A 199 21.15 -22.64 17.46
C ALA A 199 21.60 -24.09 17.75
N MET A 200 21.50 -24.97 16.76
CA MET A 200 21.90 -26.38 16.87
C MET A 200 23.40 -26.51 17.13
N GLN A 201 24.25 -25.75 16.41
CA GLN A 201 25.70 -25.71 16.65
C GLN A 201 26.05 -25.21 18.06
N SER A 202 25.33 -24.20 18.54
CA SER A 202 25.51 -23.63 19.88
C SER A 202 25.16 -24.63 20.98
N ILE A 203 24.04 -25.35 20.83
CA ILE A 203 23.61 -26.41 21.75
C ILE A 203 24.63 -27.54 21.77
N PHE A 204 25.13 -27.96 20.60
CA PHE A 204 26.14 -28.99 20.50
C PHE A 204 27.43 -28.60 21.24
N SER A 205 27.90 -27.35 21.09
CA SER A 205 29.05 -26.83 21.83
C SER A 205 28.84 -26.82 23.34
N LEU A 206 27.64 -26.47 23.82
CA LEU A 206 27.29 -26.49 25.24
C LEU A 206 27.31 -27.92 25.81
N LEU A 207 26.69 -28.87 25.11
CA LEU A 207 26.65 -30.27 25.53
C LEU A 207 28.04 -30.90 25.54
N ALA A 208 28.85 -30.65 24.51
CA ALA A 208 30.23 -31.12 24.45
C ALA A 208 31.07 -30.55 25.61
N GLY A 209 30.92 -29.26 25.91
CA GLY A 209 31.61 -28.62 27.04
C GLY A 209 31.20 -29.20 28.39
N ALA A 210 29.90 -29.41 28.61
CA ALA A 210 29.37 -29.97 29.85
C ALA A 210 29.80 -31.43 30.08
N ALA A 211 29.81 -32.24 29.01
CA ALA A 211 30.28 -33.63 29.08
C ALA A 211 31.76 -33.69 29.50
N LEU A 212 32.60 -32.82 28.95
CA LEU A 212 34.03 -32.75 29.25
C LEU A 212 34.31 -32.33 30.71
N VAL A 213 33.48 -31.44 31.27
CA VAL A 213 33.58 -31.05 32.69
C VAL A 213 33.19 -32.22 33.61
N ARG A 214 32.12 -32.96 33.27
CA ARG A 214 31.69 -34.14 34.05
C ARG A 214 32.74 -35.25 34.09
N GLU A 215 33.40 -35.52 32.95
CA GLU A 215 34.50 -36.50 32.91
C GLU A 215 35.70 -36.06 33.76
N GLN A 216 35.96 -34.76 33.86
CA GLN A 216 37.04 -34.27 34.73
C GLN A 216 36.71 -34.42 36.21
N GLU A 217 35.45 -34.33 36.60
CA GLU A 217 35.01 -34.57 37.97
C GLU A 217 35.12 -36.05 38.35
N SER A 218 34.71 -36.96 37.45
CA SER A 218 34.84 -38.40 37.68
C SER A 218 36.30 -38.84 37.79
N LEU A 219 37.19 -38.29 36.95
CA LEU A 219 38.64 -38.57 37.03
C LEU A 219 39.28 -38.03 38.31
N LYS A 220 38.84 -36.86 38.82
CA LYS A 220 39.33 -36.34 40.11
C LYS A 220 38.88 -37.21 41.27
N ALA A 221 37.61 -37.62 41.29
CA ALA A 221 37.08 -38.52 42.31
C ALA A 221 37.87 -39.84 42.35
N LEU A 222 38.19 -40.42 41.19
CA LEU A 222 39.03 -41.62 41.10
C LEU A 222 40.45 -41.37 41.61
N ALA A 223 41.06 -40.23 41.29
CA ALA A 223 42.42 -39.90 41.75
C ALA A 223 42.50 -39.72 43.27
N GLU A 224 41.50 -39.09 43.90
CA GLU A 224 41.40 -38.98 45.36
C GLU A 224 41.22 -40.35 46.02
N LEU A 225 40.40 -41.22 45.44
CA LEU A 225 40.18 -42.59 45.92
C LEU A 225 41.48 -43.41 45.89
N VAL A 226 42.27 -43.29 44.81
CA VAL A 226 43.59 -43.92 44.69
C VAL A 226 44.61 -43.33 45.67
N ALA A 227 44.57 -42.02 45.92
CA ALA A 227 45.45 -41.36 46.89
C ALA A 227 45.15 -41.83 48.33
N LEU A 228 43.88 -41.90 48.71
CA LEU A 228 43.43 -42.44 50.01
C LEU A 228 43.83 -43.91 50.18
N HIS A 229 43.70 -44.72 49.14
CA HIS A 229 44.13 -46.12 49.18
C HIS A 229 45.64 -46.24 49.40
N ARG A 230 46.44 -45.34 48.79
CA ARG A 230 47.90 -45.30 48.97
C ARG A 230 48.31 -44.89 50.39
N GLU A 231 47.60 -43.93 51.00
CA GLU A 231 47.84 -43.52 52.40
C GLU A 231 47.41 -44.58 53.42
N GLY A 232 46.37 -45.36 53.12
CA GLY A 232 45.94 -46.50 53.94
C GLY A 232 46.93 -47.66 54.03
N THR A 233 47.98 -47.69 53.19
CA THR A 233 49.05 -48.70 53.19
C THR A 233 50.33 -48.28 53.94
N LYS A 234 50.27 -47.35 54.90
CA LYS A 234 51.36 -47.15 55.87
C LYS A 234 51.16 -48.08 57.08
N PRO A 235 52.03 -49.09 57.31
CA PRO A 235 51.96 -49.91 58.51
C PRO A 235 52.41 -49.10 59.74
N GLY A 236 51.44 -48.74 60.59
CA GLY A 236 51.56 -48.67 62.05
C GLY A 236 52.33 -47.50 62.68
N VAL A 237 51.59 -46.57 63.29
CA VAL A 237 51.84 -46.14 64.68
C VAL A 237 50.48 -46.02 65.36
N LEU A 238 50.18 -47.02 66.19
CA LEU A 238 49.12 -46.97 67.18
C LEU A 238 49.52 -45.94 68.22
N ASP A 239 48.86 -44.78 68.26
CA ASP A 239 48.91 -43.91 69.43
C ASP A 239 47.49 -43.71 69.96
N GLY A 240 47.29 -44.18 71.19
CA GLY A 240 46.01 -44.22 71.85
C GLY A 240 45.67 -42.86 72.44
N ARG A 241 44.47 -42.34 72.15
CA ARG A 241 43.88 -41.32 73.01
C ARG A 241 42.35 -41.35 73.01
N SER A 242 41.87 -41.96 74.08
CA SER A 242 40.66 -41.67 74.86
C SER A 242 39.40 -41.19 74.14
N ILE A 243 38.44 -42.11 74.19
CA ILE A 243 36.99 -41.96 74.15
C ILE A 243 36.53 -40.98 75.23
N SER A 244 35.75 -39.96 74.85
CA SER A 244 34.77 -39.31 75.72
C SER A 244 33.45 -39.17 74.98
N ALA A 245 32.44 -39.82 75.55
CA ALA A 245 31.08 -39.87 75.07
C ALA A 245 30.28 -38.64 75.50
N SER A 246 29.39 -38.13 74.63
CA SER A 246 28.14 -37.49 75.05
C SER A 246 27.09 -37.65 73.95
N SER A 247 26.04 -38.38 74.32
CA SER A 247 24.84 -38.75 73.56
C SER A 247 23.75 -37.62 73.67
N PRO A 248 22.47 -37.82 73.30
CA PRO A 248 21.86 -37.38 72.05
C PRO A 248 20.69 -36.36 72.25
N ALA A 249 20.26 -35.67 71.19
CA ALA A 249 18.92 -35.06 71.15
C ALA A 249 18.38 -34.97 69.72
N ALA A 250 17.32 -35.75 69.47
CA ALA A 250 16.38 -35.62 68.37
C ALA A 250 15.05 -35.06 68.93
N PRO A 251 13.96 -34.98 68.16
CA PRO A 251 13.69 -34.13 66.99
C PRO A 251 12.40 -33.28 67.22
N ALA A 252 12.15 -32.23 66.42
CA ALA A 252 10.77 -31.73 66.23
C ALA A 252 10.61 -30.84 64.98
N PRO A 253 9.38 -30.76 64.42
CA PRO A 253 9.10 -30.41 63.03
C PRO A 253 8.41 -29.05 62.85
N GLY A 254 8.37 -28.57 61.60
CA GLY A 254 7.58 -27.42 61.16
C GLY A 254 8.42 -26.49 60.29
N SER A 255 7.96 -25.89 59.21
CA SER A 255 6.66 -25.84 58.57
C SER A 255 6.85 -25.03 57.28
N THR A 256 5.96 -25.22 56.30
CA THR A 256 5.51 -24.22 55.31
C THR A 256 6.57 -23.65 54.36
N SER A 257 6.63 -24.13 53.11
CA SER A 257 5.73 -23.72 52.02
C SER A 257 5.59 -22.19 51.90
N SER A 258 6.35 -21.60 50.98
CA SER A 258 5.98 -20.35 50.33
C SER A 258 6.22 -20.49 48.84
N VAL A 259 5.12 -20.89 48.19
CA VAL A 259 4.85 -20.68 46.77
C VAL A 259 4.97 -19.19 46.48
N ARG A 260 5.96 -18.79 45.67
CA ARG A 260 5.98 -17.48 45.02
C ARG A 260 5.41 -17.64 43.62
N VAL A 261 4.11 -17.39 43.51
CA VAL A 261 3.46 -17.06 42.23
C VAL A 261 3.86 -15.63 41.92
N GLU A 262 4.58 -15.42 40.84
CA GLU A 262 4.76 -14.10 40.24
C GLU A 262 4.20 -14.18 38.81
N ARG A 263 2.89 -13.95 38.71
CA ARG A 263 2.25 -13.46 37.48
C ARG A 263 2.32 -11.95 37.52
N LEU A 264 2.96 -11.34 36.53
CA LEU A 264 2.66 -10.00 36.03
C LEU A 264 3.34 -9.84 34.67
N ASN A 265 2.67 -10.36 33.64
CA ASN A 265 2.25 -9.64 32.43
C ASN A 265 1.60 -10.62 31.45
#